data_AF-A0A3E1DKE8-F1
#
_entry.id   AF-A0A3E1DKE8-F1
#
_cell.length_a   1.000
_cell.length_b   1.000
_cell.length_c   1.000
_cell.angle_alpha   90.00
_cell.angle_beta   90.00
_cell.angle_gamma   90.00
#
_symmetry.space_group_name_H-M   'P 1'
#
loop_
_entity.id
_entity.type
_entity.pdbx_description
1 polymer ?
#
loop_
_entity_poly.entity_id
_entity_poly.type
_entity_poly.pdbx_seq_one_letter_code
_entity_poly.pdbx_strand_id
1 'polypeptide(L)'
;MNQKLLQLLDGAEDKYPHALEQQFPHVVNKIIELWGSPAIDQYFIDLMLHTRAVPREGFPPAIAKEIFDLNLINDEQLKAKQGVPISR
;
A
#
# COMPACT_ATOMS: atom_id res chain seq x y z
N MET A 1 -13.84 0.04 6.30
CA MET A 1 -13.69 0.15 4.83
C MET A 1 -13.77 1.61 4.46
N ASN A 2 -12.60 2.22 4.27
CA ASN A 2 -12.40 3.59 3.84
C ASN A 2 -12.81 3.70 2.37
N GLN A 3 -13.82 4.54 2.11
CA GLN A 3 -14.38 4.71 0.76
C GLN A 3 -13.36 5.27 -0.23
N LYS A 4 -12.41 6.11 0.23
CA LYS A 4 -11.36 6.63 -0.65
C LYS A 4 -10.41 5.51 -1.09
N LEU A 5 -10.00 4.65 -0.15
CA LEU A 5 -9.13 3.53 -0.49
C LEU A 5 -9.82 2.53 -1.44
N LEU A 6 -11.11 2.25 -1.24
CA LEU A 6 -11.90 1.43 -2.16
C LEU A 6 -11.93 2.02 -3.58
N GLN A 7 -12.12 3.33 -3.71
CA GLN A 7 -12.07 4.00 -5.01
C GLN A 7 -10.68 3.90 -5.66
N LEU A 8 -9.60 3.95 -4.86
CA LEU A 8 -8.22 3.81 -5.36
C LEU A 8 -7.89 2.39 -5.80
N LEU A 9 -8.53 1.38 -5.21
CA LEU A 9 -8.36 -0.03 -5.59
C LEU A 9 -9.03 -0.39 -6.92
N ASP A 10 -9.90 0.49 -7.46
CA ASP A 10 -10.51 0.38 -8.80
C ASP A 10 -11.03 -1.03 -9.15
N GLY A 11 -11.79 -1.63 -8.22
CA GLY A 11 -12.35 -2.98 -8.36
C GLY A 11 -11.57 -4.10 -7.67
N ALA A 12 -10.40 -3.83 -7.09
CA ALA A 12 -9.64 -4.77 -6.26
C ALA A 12 -10.11 -4.77 -4.78
N GLU A 13 -11.43 -4.75 -4.55
CA GLU A 13 -12.02 -4.74 -3.20
C GLU A 13 -11.64 -5.98 -2.39
N ASP A 14 -11.43 -7.11 -3.05
CA ASP A 14 -10.95 -8.36 -2.43
C ASP A 14 -9.56 -8.23 -1.80
N LYS A 15 -8.77 -7.22 -2.21
CA LYS A 15 -7.45 -6.90 -1.67
C LYS A 15 -7.48 -5.76 -0.66
N TYR A 16 -8.67 -5.40 -0.18
CA TYR A 16 -8.83 -4.33 0.78
C TYR A 16 -8.10 -4.65 2.11
N PRO A 17 -7.25 -3.75 2.63
CA PRO A 17 -6.40 -4.02 3.78
C PRO A 17 -7.15 -3.78 5.10
N HIS A 18 -7.90 -4.80 5.53
CA HIS A 18 -8.73 -4.75 6.73
C HIS A 18 -7.91 -4.63 8.01
N ALA A 19 -6.85 -5.42 8.15
CA ALA A 19 -6.04 -5.44 9.36
C ALA A 19 -5.20 -4.17 9.48
N LEU A 20 -4.66 -3.67 8.37
CA LEU A 20 -3.94 -2.41 8.31
C LEU A 20 -4.84 -1.21 8.66
N GLU A 21 -6.07 -1.15 8.14
CA GLU A 21 -7.03 -0.08 8.49
C GLU A 21 -7.34 -0.08 9.98
N GLN A 22 -7.58 -1.25 10.57
CA GLN A 22 -7.96 -1.38 11.97
C GLN A 22 -6.81 -1.07 12.93
N GLN A 23 -5.60 -1.57 12.64
CA GLN A 23 -4.45 -1.41 13.54
C GLN A 23 -3.65 -0.13 13.27
N PHE A 24 -3.59 0.32 12.02
CA PHE A 24 -2.77 1.44 11.56
C PHE A 24 -3.55 2.41 10.66
N PRO A 25 -4.63 3.04 11.16
CA PRO A 25 -5.45 3.96 10.36
C PRO A 25 -4.66 5.17 9.84
N HIS A 26 -3.61 5.58 10.55
CA HIS A 26 -2.70 6.65 10.13
C HIS A 26 -1.85 6.27 8.91
N VAL A 27 -1.45 4.99 8.81
CA VAL A 27 -0.72 4.47 7.63
C VAL A 27 -1.65 4.48 6.42
N VAL A 28 -2.89 3.99 6.58
CA VAL A 28 -3.89 4.00 5.50
C VAL A 28 -4.16 5.42 5.00
N ASN A 29 -4.34 6.40 5.90
CA ASN A 29 -4.51 7.79 5.48
C ASN A 29 -3.30 8.31 4.68
N LYS A 30 -2.08 7.96 5.09
CA LYS A 30 -0.87 8.35 4.37
C LYS A 30 -0.75 7.69 3.00
N ILE A 31 -1.14 6.42 2.90
CA ILE A 31 -1.24 5.68 1.63
C ILE A 31 -2.20 6.40 0.69
N ILE A 32 -3.39 6.77 1.17
CA ILE A 32 -4.38 7.51 0.37
C ILE A 32 -3.83 8.86 -0.10
N GLU A 33 -3.11 9.59 0.75
CA GLU A 33 -2.48 10.87 0.38
C GLU A 33 -1.38 10.71 -0.68
N LEU A 34 -0.61 9.64 -0.62
CA LEU A 34 0.52 9.38 -1.52
C LEU A 34 0.13 8.57 -2.76
N TRP A 35 -1.08 8.02 -2.83
CA TRP A 35 -1.49 7.10 -3.89
C TRP A 35 -1.37 7.71 -5.28
N GLY A 36 -0.78 6.96 -6.22
CA GLY A 36 -0.52 7.44 -7.57
C GLY A 36 0.60 8.48 -7.67
N SER A 37 1.36 8.71 -6.59
CA SER A 37 2.61 9.48 -6.61
C SER A 37 3.81 8.53 -6.53
N PRO A 38 4.94 8.81 -7.20
CA PRO A 38 6.19 8.04 -7.05
C PRO A 38 6.70 7.98 -5.59
N ALA A 39 6.28 8.94 -4.75
CA ALA A 39 6.68 8.98 -3.34
C ALA A 39 6.09 7.84 -2.51
N ILE A 40 5.02 7.18 -2.97
CA ILE A 40 4.40 6.08 -2.22
C ILE A 40 5.27 4.82 -2.21
N ASP A 41 6.07 4.58 -3.26
CA ASP A 41 6.97 3.43 -3.31
C ASP A 41 8.01 3.52 -2.20
N GLN A 42 8.58 4.72 -2.01
CA GLN A 42 9.49 5.00 -0.89
C GLN A 42 8.77 4.82 0.46
N TYR A 43 7.51 5.23 0.56
CA TYR A 43 6.73 5.05 1.80
C TYR A 43 6.47 3.57 2.12
N PHE A 44 6.18 2.74 1.13
CA PHE A 44 6.04 1.29 1.32
C PHE A 44 7.36 0.62 1.69
N ILE A 45 8.45 0.99 1.03
CA ILE A 45 9.80 0.54 1.36
C ILE A 45 10.12 0.92 2.80
N ASP A 46 9.87 2.17 3.18
CA ASP A 46 10.06 2.63 4.54
C ASP A 46 9.20 1.80 5.50
N LEU A 47 7.91 1.57 5.25
CA LEU A 47 7.05 0.74 6.12
C LEU A 47 7.61 -0.66 6.33
N MET A 48 8.13 -1.30 5.28
CA MET A 48 8.75 -2.63 5.39
C MET A 48 10.13 -2.58 6.04
N LEU A 49 10.90 -1.52 5.79
CA LEU A 49 12.24 -1.31 6.33
C LEU A 49 12.24 -0.69 7.72
N HIS A 50 11.10 -0.22 8.26
CA HIS A 50 10.95 0.48 9.54
C HIS A 50 11.39 -0.42 10.71
N THR A 51 12.70 -0.58 10.77
CA THR A 51 13.59 -1.04 11.82
C THR A 51 13.74 0.09 12.81
N ARG A 52 12.64 0.54 13.41
CA ARG A 52 12.75 1.46 14.55
C ARG A 52 13.43 0.70 15.67
N ALA A 53 14.44 1.33 16.28
CA ALA A 53 15.38 0.84 17.29
C ALA A 53 14.75 0.39 18.65
N VAL A 54 13.48 0.00 18.65
CA VAL A 54 12.71 -0.45 19.80
C VAL A 54 12.22 -1.84 19.44
N PRO A 55 12.16 -2.84 20.36
CA PRO A 55 11.69 -4.18 20.04
C PRO A 55 10.18 -4.12 19.81
N ARG A 56 9.78 -3.69 18.62
CA ARG A 56 8.47 -3.97 18.08
C ARG A 56 8.68 -5.13 17.13
N GLU A 57 8.05 -6.25 17.46
CA GLU A 57 7.73 -7.27 16.46
C GLU A 57 7.23 -6.50 15.23
N GLY A 58 7.83 -6.72 14.06
CA GLY A 58 7.49 -6.00 12.84
C GLY A 58 6.02 -6.17 12.46
N PHE A 59 5.66 -5.83 11.22
CA PHE A 59 4.28 -6.10 10.80
C PHE A 59 3.98 -7.60 10.88
N PRO A 60 2.84 -8.00 11.46
CA PRO A 60 2.34 -9.36 11.35
C PRO A 60 2.30 -9.77 9.87
N PRO A 61 2.52 -11.05 9.54
CA PRO A 61 2.54 -11.51 8.15
C PRO A 61 1.28 -11.12 7.35
N ALA A 62 0.11 -11.09 8.01
CA ALA A 62 -1.13 -10.64 7.41
C ALA A 62 -1.08 -9.17 6.97
N ILE A 63 -0.55 -8.28 7.81
CA ILE A 63 -0.43 -6.85 7.50
C ILE A 63 0.66 -6.60 6.48
N ALA A 64 1.79 -7.32 6.58
CA ALA A 64 2.85 -7.24 5.59
C ALA A 64 2.35 -7.64 4.19
N LYS A 65 1.52 -8.70 4.10
CA LYS A 65 0.86 -9.11 2.86
C LYS A 65 -0.07 -8.02 2.32
N GLU A 66 -0.92 -7.45 3.16
CA GLU A 66 -1.81 -6.34 2.76
C GLU A 66 -1.02 -5.15 2.20
N ILE A 67 0.08 -4.75 2.86
CA ILE A 67 0.96 -3.68 2.37
C ILE A 67 1.58 -4.04 1.02
N PHE A 68 2.01 -5.29 0.85
CA PHE A 68 2.57 -5.78 -0.41
C PHE A 68 1.56 -5.77 -1.55
N ASP A 69 0.33 -6.23 -1.28
CA ASP A 69 -0.77 -6.24 -2.24
C ASP A 69 -1.10 -4.80 -2.70
N LEU A 70 -1.12 -3.83 -1.79
CA LEU A 70 -1.32 -2.42 -2.12
C LEU A 70 -0.20 -1.85 -3.01
N ASN A 71 1.06 -2.19 -2.69
CA ASN A 71 2.21 -1.76 -3.48
C ASN A 71 2.09 -2.29 -4.92
N LEU A 72 1.78 -3.57 -5.09
CA LEU A 72 1.62 -4.17 -6.41
C LEU A 72 0.53 -3.47 -7.24
N ILE A 73 -0.64 -3.21 -6.65
CA ILE A 73 -1.75 -2.52 -7.34
C ILE A 73 -1.32 -1.11 -7.73
N ASN A 74 -0.68 -0.36 -6.83
CA ASN A 74 -0.23 0.99 -7.13
C ASN A 74 0.85 1.02 -8.23
N ASP A 75 1.81 0.10 -8.20
CA ASP A 75 2.85 -0.03 -9.24
C ASP A 75 2.25 -0.36 -10.62
N GLU A 76 1.28 -1.29 -10.67
CA GLU A 76 0.52 -1.59 -11.89
C GLU A 76 -0.23 -0.35 -12.42
N GLN A 77 -0.89 0.40 -11.53
CA GLN A 77 -1.58 1.65 -11.92
C GLN A 77 -0.61 2.74 -12.39
N LEU A 78 0.54 2.90 -11.73
CA LEU A 78 1.57 3.86 -12.13
C LEU A 78 2.16 3.50 -13.49
N LYS A 79 2.43 2.21 -13.75
CA LYS A 79 2.90 1.71 -15.05
C LYS A 79 1.86 1.93 -16.15
N ALA A 80 0.58 1.63 -15.87
CA ALA A 80 -0.52 1.86 -16.80
C ALA A 80 -0.66 3.35 -17.15
N LYS A 81 -0.50 4.26 -16.17
CA LYS A 81 -0.54 5.71 -16.39
C LYS A 81 0.69 6.25 -17.13
N GLN A 82 1.85 5.63 -16.95
CA GLN A 82 3.10 6.04 -17.61
C GLN A 82 3.21 5.53 -19.05
N GLY A 83 2.25 4.73 -19.54
CA GLY A 83 2.24 4.26 -20.92
C GLY A 83 3.42 3.36 -21.29
N VAL A 84 4.15 2.83 -20.30
CA VAL A 84 5.23 1.87 -20.54
C VAL A 84 4.57 0.54 -20.89
N PRO A 85 4.67 0.05 -22.14
CA PRO A 85 4.17 -1.25 -22.48
C PRO A 85 5.02 -2.25 -21.69
N ILE A 86 4.38 -3.03 -20.82
CA ILE A 86 5.00 -4.20 -20.23
C ILE A 86 5.29 -5.13 -21.40
N SER A 87 6.51 -5.07 -21.93
CA SER A 87 7.01 -6.04 -22.90
C SER A 87 7.01 -7.39 -22.21
N ARG A 88 6.04 -8.21 -22.63
CA ARG A 88 5.83 -9.59 -22.25
C ARG A 88 6.97 -10.48 -22.73
#